data_AF-A0A7C5TSB9-F1
#
_entry.id   AF-A0A7C5TSB9-F1
#
_cell.length_a   1.000
_cell.length_b   1.000
_cell.length_c   1.000
_cell.angle_alpha   90.00
_cell.angle_beta   90.00
_cell.angle_gamma   90.00
#
_symmetry.space_group_name_H-M   'P 1'
#
loop_
_entity.id
_entity.type
_entity.pdbx_description
1 polymer ?
#
loop_
_entity_poly.entity_id
_entity_poly.type
_entity_poly.pdbx_seq_one_letter_code
_entity_poly.pdbx_strand_id
1 'polypeptide(L)' 'MVEYESIKSEFIDYGVNKFIEVSRKKVLPDEAEFINISKGYYTHEGERRYQGGIGFPVDEELVKTLVEKLGEVSKQ' A
#
# COMPACT_ATOMS: atom_id res chain seq x y z
N MET A 1 19.13 9.94 3.13
CA MET A 1 17.73 9.67 2.75
C MET A 1 17.67 8.21 2.34
N VAL A 2 16.69 7.45 2.81
CA VAL A 2 16.52 6.06 2.38
C VAL A 2 15.75 6.10 1.07
N GLU A 3 16.34 5.60 -0.01
CA GLU A 3 15.69 5.49 -1.30
C GLU A 3 14.97 4.16 -1.40
N TYR A 4 13.83 4.15 -2.10
CA TYR A 4 13.08 2.94 -2.35
C TYR A 4 12.61 2.91 -3.80
N GLU A 5 12.66 1.73 -4.39
CA GLU A 5 12.14 1.44 -5.72
C GLU A 5 10.81 0.68 -5.59
N SER A 6 9.82 1.00 -6.43
CA SER A 6 8.55 0.26 -6.44
C SER A 6 8.61 -0.87 -7.47
N ILE A 7 8.54 -2.12 -7.00
CA ILE A 7 8.56 -3.31 -7.85
C ILE A 7 7.19 -3.51 -8.51
N LYS A 8 6.11 -3.37 -7.74
CA LYS A 8 4.73 -3.52 -8.21
C LYS A 8 3.80 -2.64 -7.38
N SER A 9 2.79 -2.05 -8.01
CA SER A 9 1.72 -1.31 -7.34
C SER A 9 0.37 -1.65 -7.96
N GLU A 10 -0.60 -2.01 -7.11
CA GLU A 10 -2.00 -2.17 -7.48
C GLU A 10 -2.84 -1.08 -6.80
N PHE A 11 -3.87 -0.59 -7.48
CA PHE A 11 -4.69 0.52 -7.00
C PHE A 11 -6.15 0.09 -6.86
N ILE A 12 -6.78 0.51 -5.77
CA ILE A 12 -8.19 0.27 -5.46
C ILE A 12 -8.84 1.63 -5.26
N ASP A 13 -9.66 2.07 -6.22
CA ASP A 13 -10.41 3.31 -6.11
C ASP A 13 -11.66 3.12 -5.22
N TYR A 14 -11.98 4.12 -4.42
CA TYR A 14 -13.17 4.13 -3.56
C TYR A 14 -13.70 5.55 -3.32
N GLY A 15 -14.99 5.66 -3.05
CA GLY A 15 -15.64 6.96 -2.81
C GLY A 15 -15.44 7.94 -3.98
N VAL A 16 -15.31 9.23 -3.66
CA VAL A 16 -15.03 10.28 -4.65
C VAL A 16 -13.54 10.62 -4.61
N ASN A 17 -12.84 10.33 -5.70
CA ASN A 17 -11.43 10.66 -5.93
C ASN A 17 -10.47 10.10 -4.86
N LYS A 18 -10.76 8.98 -4.21
CA LYS A 18 -9.82 8.33 -3.26
C LYS A 18 -9.34 7.00 -3.80
N PHE A 19 -8.14 6.61 -3.37
CA PHE A 19 -7.55 5.32 -3.72
C PHE A 19 -6.79 4.72 -2.54
N ILE A 20 -6.68 3.40 -2.55
CA ILE A 20 -5.70 2.63 -1.77
C ILE A 20 -4.68 2.08 -2.76
N GLU A 21 -3.40 2.31 -2.52
CA GLU A 21 -2.30 1.65 -3.23
C GLU A 21 -1.79 0.50 -2.37
N VAL A 22 -1.67 -0.70 -2.94
CA VAL A 22 -0.93 -1.83 -2.37
C VAL A 22 0.30 -2.03 -3.23
N SER A 23 1.48 -1.75 -2.68
CA SER A 23 2.75 -1.78 -3.41
C SER A 23 3.80 -2.64 -2.75
N ARG A 24 4.63 -3.32 -3.55
CA ARG A 24 5.85 -4.00 -3.11
C ARG A 24 7.03 -3.12 -3.47
N LYS A 25 7.85 -2.77 -2.50
CA LYS A 25 8.97 -1.83 -2.64
C LYS A 25 10.26 -2.46 -2.16
N LYS A 26 11.37 -1.99 -2.71
CA LYS A 26 12.74 -2.42 -2.38
C LYS A 26 13.51 -1.23 -1.82
N VAL A 27 14.12 -1.40 -0.65
CA VAL A 27 14.99 -0.39 -0.04
C VAL A 27 16.37 -0.45 -0.68
N LEU A 28 16.96 0.71 -0.96
CA LEU A 28 18.32 0.83 -1.46
C LEU A 28 19.25 1.38 -0.37
N PRO A 29 20.49 0.87 -0.23
CA PRO A 29 21.12 -0.20 -1.02
C PRO A 29 20.93 -1.62 -0.46
N ASP A 30 20.22 -1.77 0.67
CA ASP A 30 20.11 -3.04 1.43
C ASP A 30 19.31 -4.14 0.69
N GLU A 31 18.74 -3.80 -0.47
CA GLU A 31 17.91 -4.67 -1.30
C GLU A 31 16.69 -5.29 -0.59
N ALA A 32 16.41 -4.86 0.66
CA ALA A 32 15.34 -5.38 1.47
C ALA A 32 13.97 -4.98 0.91
N GLU A 33 13.10 -5.97 0.75
CA GLU A 33 11.77 -5.75 0.20
C GLU A 33 10.71 -5.66 1.30
N PHE A 34 9.70 -4.82 1.06
CA PHE A 34 8.56 -4.64 1.94
C PHE A 34 7.28 -4.40 1.15
N ILE A 35 6.15 -4.74 1.76
CA ILE A 35 4.82 -4.38 1.26
C ILE A 35 4.41 -3.09 1.92
N ASN A 36 3.78 -2.21 1.15
CA ASN A 36 3.30 -0.92 1.59
C ASN A 36 1.85 -0.74 1.16
N ILE A 37 0.97 -0.47 2.13
CA ILE A 37 -0.43 -0.12 1.88
C ILE A 37 -0.59 1.36 2.18
N SER A 38 -0.85 2.16 1.15
CA SER A 38 -1.04 3.60 1.27
C SER A 38 -2.47 3.99 0.91
N LYS A 39 -2.98 5.06 1.52
CA LYS A 39 -4.18 5.76 1.06
C LYS A 39 -3.81 7.10 0.45
N GLY A 40 -4.59 7.51 -0.55
CA GLY A 40 -4.43 8.80 -1.19
C GLY A 40 -5.71 9.27 -1.87
N TYR A 41 -5.59 10.39 -2.56
CA TYR A 41 -6.65 11.00 -3.34
C TYR A 41 -6.12 11.59 -4.65
N TYR A 42 -7.01 11.76 -5.61
CA TYR A 42 -6.76 12.43 -6.87
C TYR A 42 -7.08 13.92 -6.73
N THR A 43 -6.18 14.80 -7.18
CA THR A 43 -6.43 16.25 -7.27
C THR A 43 -7.43 16.56 -8.38
N HIS A 44 -7.89 17.81 -8.46
CA HIS A 44 -8.75 18.23 -9.57
C HIS A 44 -8.07 18.10 -10.95
N GLU A 45 -6.73 18.15 -10.96
CA GLU A 45 -5.90 17.95 -12.15
C GLU A 45 -5.60 16.46 -12.41
N GLY A 46 -6.13 15.55 -11.58
CA GLY A 46 -5.94 14.09 -11.73
C GLY A 46 -4.66 13.53 -11.11
N GLU A 47 -3.86 14.35 -10.44
CA GLU A 47 -2.62 13.91 -9.79
C GLU A 47 -2.88 13.11 -8.51
N ARG A 48 -2.03 12.12 -8.22
CA ARG A 48 -2.14 11.34 -6.98
C ARG A 48 -1.42 12.03 -5.82
N ARG A 49 -2.13 12.22 -4.71
CA ARG A 49 -1.55 12.65 -3.42
C ARG A 49 -1.74 11.60 -2.35
N TYR A 50 -0.64 11.16 -1.76
CA TYR A 50 -0.62 10.20 -0.65
C TYR A 50 -0.86 10.92 0.67
N GLN A 51 -1.72 10.35 1.52
CA GLN A 51 -2.04 10.91 2.84
C GLN A 51 -1.39 10.13 3.99
N GLY A 52 -1.08 8.86 3.76
CA GLY A 52 -0.44 8.01 4.76
C GLY A 52 -0.47 6.55 4.32
N GLY A 53 0.37 5.74 4.96
CA GLY A 53 0.44 4.32 4.68
C GLY A 53 1.17 3.58 5.78
N ILE A 54 1.11 2.25 5.68
CA ILE A 54 1.84 1.33 6.55
C ILE A 54 2.73 0.45 5.68
N GLY A 55 3.97 0.27 6.12
CA GLY A 55 4.94 -0.64 5.51
C GLY A 55 5.22 -1.82 6.43
N PHE A 56 5.31 -3.02 5.89
CA PHE A 56 5.63 -4.24 6.63
C PHE A 56 6.44 -5.21 5.76
N PRO A 57 7.22 -6.13 6.37
CA PRO A 57 8.03 -7.09 5.63
C PRO A 57 7.21 -7.95 4.67
N VAL A 58 7.85 -8.46 3.61
CA VAL A 58 7.24 -9.46 2.72
C VAL A 58 7.20 -10.81 3.45
N ASP A 59 6.16 -11.01 4.25
CA ASP A 59 5.91 -12.23 5.02
C ASP A 59 4.52 -12.80 4.67
N GLU A 60 4.49 -14.06 4.25
CA GLU A 60 3.26 -14.70 3.74
C GLU A 60 2.22 -14.91 4.84
N GLU A 61 2.64 -15.26 6.07
CA GLU A 61 1.75 -15.50 7.21
C GLU A 61 1.10 -14.19 7.68
N LEU A 62 1.87 -13.11 7.73
CA LEU A 62 1.38 -11.76 8.04
C LEU A 62 0.38 -11.29 6.99
N VAL A 63 0.67 -11.47 5.71
CA VAL A 63 -0.25 -11.08 4.62
C VAL A 63 -1.55 -11.86 4.71
N LYS A 64 -1.48 -13.18 4.91
CA LYS A 64 -2.67 -14.03 5.05
C LYS A 64 -3.52 -13.59 6.23
N THR A 65 -2.90 -13.39 7.40
CA THR A 65 -3.58 -12.95 8.62
C THR A 65 -4.23 -11.57 8.44
N LEU A 66 -3.54 -10.64 7.76
CA LEU A 66 -4.08 -9.31 7.45
C LEU A 66 -5.34 -9.40 6.58
N VAL A 67 -5.33 -10.22 5.52
CA VAL A 67 -6.49 -10.44 4.65
C VAL A 67 -7.66 -11.05 5.42
N GLU A 68 -7.41 -12.05 6.26
CA GLU A 68 -8.43 -12.67 7.11
C GLU A 68 -9.07 -11.63 8.04
N LYS A 69 -8.25 -10.86 8.79
CA LYS A 69 -8.74 -9.83 9.71
C LYS A 69 -9.51 -8.72 9.00
N LEU A 70 -9.05 -8.27 7.84
CA LEU A 70 -9.78 -7.30 7.02
C LEU A 70 -11.15 -7.83 6.58
N GLY A 71 -11.23 -9.10 6.19
CA GLY A 71 -12.47 -9.77 5.82
C GLY A 71 -13.43 -10.01 6.99
N GLU A 72 -12.93 -10.19 8.21
CA GLU A 72 -13.74 -10.28 9.42
C GLU A 72 -14.37 -8.91 9.77
N VAL A 73 -13.56 -7.84 9.73
CA VAL A 73 -14.02 -6.48 10.07
C VAL A 73 -15.03 -5.93 9.05
N SER A 74 -14.93 -6.32 7.77
CA SER A 74 -15.83 -5.82 6.72
C SER A 74 -17.24 -6.42 6.74
N LYS A 75 -17.47 -7.50 7.48
CA LYS A 75 -18.76 -8.20 7.57
C LYS A 75 -19.66 -7.71 8.72
N GLN A 76 -19.23 -6.69 9.46
CA GLN A 76 -20.01 -6.09 10.54
C GLN A 76 -21.18 -5.25 10.03
#